data_AF-A0A6A3B9P0-F1
#
_entry.id   AF-A0A6A3B9P0-F1
#
_cell.length_a   1.000
_cell.length_b   1.000
_cell.length_c   1.000
_cell.angle_alpha   90.00
_cell.angle_beta   90.00
_cell.angle_gamma   90.00
#
_symmetry.space_group_name_H-M   'P 1'
#
loop_
_entity.id
_entity.type
_entity.pdbx_description
1 polymer ?
#
loop_
_entity_poly.entity_id
_entity_poly.type
_entity_poly.pdbx_seq_one_letter_code
_entity_poly.pdbx_strand_id
1 'polypeptide(L)'
;MRLHHPLPIISCCVPFILKAGKALNSRKAEIHIQFKEVLGDIFQCQKQGRNEFIIRLQPYEAMYMKLTVKQPGLEFSTVQSELDFSYRQHYQGVTISEAYERLILDTIRGDQQHFVRRDELKVRICDMYAWEV
;
A
#
# COMPACT_ATOMS: atom_id res chain seq x y z
N MET A 1 -6.89 -8.65 10.66
CA MET A 1 -7.90 -7.73 11.21
C MET A 1 -8.60 -7.00 10.07
N ARG A 2 -9.93 -6.83 10.12
CA ARG A 2 -10.69 -6.04 9.14
C ARG A 2 -11.25 -4.80 9.85
N LEU A 3 -10.87 -3.61 9.40
CA LEU A 3 -11.33 -2.33 9.93
C LEU A 3 -12.29 -1.65 8.94
N HIS A 4 -13.31 -0.98 9.47
CA HIS A 4 -14.24 -0.14 8.70
C HIS A 4 -14.12 1.29 9.24
N HIS A 5 -13.78 2.25 8.37
CA HIS A 5 -13.67 3.66 8.77
C HIS A 5 -14.98 4.40 8.46
N PRO A 6 -15.56 5.16 9.41
CA PRO A 6 -16.84 5.87 9.21
C PRO A 6 -16.71 7.25 8.51
N LEU A 7 -15.60 7.54 7.81
CA LEU A 7 -15.41 8.86 7.20
C LEU A 7 -16.11 8.95 5.83
N PRO A 8 -16.75 10.09 5.49
CA PRO A 8 -17.51 10.24 4.25
C PRO A 8 -16.66 10.21 2.97
N ILE A 9 -15.35 10.41 3.08
CA ILE A 9 -14.40 10.40 1.95
C ILE A 9 -14.23 8.99 1.38
N ILE A 10 -14.36 7.97 2.24
CA ILE A 10 -14.28 6.56 1.86
C ILE A 10 -15.70 6.04 2.02
N SER A 11 -16.40 5.79 0.91
CA SER A 11 -17.72 5.13 0.94
C SER A 11 -17.67 3.99 1.95
N CYS A 12 -18.63 3.96 2.89
CA CYS A 12 -18.66 3.17 4.14
C CYS A 12 -18.44 1.63 4.01
N CYS A 13 -18.13 1.15 2.81
CA CYS A 13 -18.02 -0.25 2.43
C CYS A 13 -16.62 -0.68 1.96
N VAL A 14 -15.57 0.13 2.10
CA VAL A 14 -14.19 -0.31 1.78
C VAL A 14 -13.52 -0.93 3.02
N PRO A 15 -13.26 -2.26 3.04
CA PRO A 15 -12.62 -2.90 4.19
C PRO A 15 -11.11 -2.67 4.18
N PHE A 16 -10.55 -2.25 5.31
CA PHE A 16 -9.11 -2.22 5.53
C PHE A 16 -8.66 -3.56 6.12
N ILE A 17 -7.77 -4.27 5.43
CA ILE A 17 -7.28 -5.57 5.87
C ILE A 17 -5.85 -5.43 6.38
N LEU A 18 -5.65 -5.65 7.68
CA LEU A 18 -4.33 -5.70 8.29
C LEU A 18 -3.92 -7.16 8.49
N LYS A 19 -2.76 -7.53 7.96
CA LYS A 19 -2.13 -8.84 8.14
C LYS A 19 -0.74 -8.62 8.73
N ALA A 20 -0.51 -9.19 9.90
CA ALA A 20 0.80 -9.20 10.55
C ALA A 20 1.04 -10.60 11.13
N GLY A 21 2.28 -11.08 11.07
CA GLY A 21 2.66 -12.39 11.59
C GLY A 21 4.17 -12.51 11.75
N LYS A 22 4.60 -13.36 12.67
CA LYS A 22 6.01 -13.77 12.84
C LYS A 22 6.19 -15.19 12.27
N ALA A 23 7.43 -15.58 11.94
CA ALA A 23 7.76 -16.88 11.33
C ALA A 23 7.05 -17.17 9.99
N LEU A 24 6.91 -16.15 9.14
CA LEU A 24 6.41 -16.29 7.77
C LEU A 24 7.56 -16.56 6.79
N ASN A 25 7.22 -17.07 5.60
CA ASN A 25 8.18 -17.42 4.54
C ASN A 25 9.05 -16.25 4.06
N SER A 26 8.59 -15.00 4.24
CA SER A 26 9.33 -13.80 3.82
C SER A 26 9.06 -12.65 4.77
N ARG A 27 10.11 -11.84 5.01
CA ARG A 27 9.96 -10.52 5.62
C ARG A 27 9.48 -9.57 4.53
N LYS A 28 8.28 -9.03 4.68
CA LYS A 28 7.73 -8.01 3.77
C LYS A 28 6.79 -7.06 4.49
N ALA A 29 6.90 -5.79 4.16
CA ALA A 29 6.00 -4.72 4.57
C ALA A 29 5.49 -4.05 3.29
N GLU A 30 4.22 -4.27 2.97
CA GLU A 30 3.59 -3.82 1.73
C GLU A 30 2.20 -3.27 2.01
N ILE A 31 1.84 -2.21 1.31
CA ILE A 31 0.49 -1.65 1.28
C ILE A 31 -0.09 -2.00 -0.08
N HIS A 32 -1.24 -2.68 -0.07
CA HIS A 32 -1.95 -3.10 -1.28
C HIS A 32 -3.26 -2.34 -1.38
N ILE A 33 -3.42 -1.55 -2.43
CA ILE A 33 -4.66 -0.85 -2.76
C ILE A 33 -5.26 -1.54 -3.99
N GLN A 34 -6.34 -2.28 -3.78
CA GLN A 34 -7.07 -2.93 -4.87
C GLN A 34 -8.22 -2.03 -5.32
N PHE A 35 -8.23 -1.66 -6.60
CA PHE A 35 -9.29 -0.86 -7.18
C PHE A 35 -10.53 -1.71 -7.50
N LYS A 36 -11.68 -1.03 -7.60
CA LYS A 36 -12.90 -1.66 -8.10
C LYS A 36 -12.73 -2.01 -9.57
N GLU A 37 -13.44 -3.06 -9.97
CA GLU A 37 -13.54 -3.46 -11.36
C GLU A 37 -14.23 -2.35 -12.18
N VAL A 38 -13.81 -2.19 -13.43
CA VAL A 38 -14.36 -1.18 -14.32
C VAL A 38 -15.75 -1.62 -14.77
N LEU A 39 -16.75 -0.77 -14.54
CA LEU A 39 -18.13 -1.03 -14.96
C LEU A 39 -18.27 -0.68 -16.44
N GLY A 40 -18.47 -1.69 -17.27
CA GLY A 40 -18.62 -1.54 -18.73
C GLY A 40 -17.41 -2.08 -19.48
N ASP A 41 -17.36 -3.41 -19.63
CA ASP A 41 -16.33 -4.08 -20.43
C ASP A 41 -16.62 -3.90 -21.93
N ILE A 42 -16.12 -2.81 -22.49
CA ILE A 42 -16.09 -2.59 -23.95
C ILE A 42 -15.07 -3.49 -24.66
N PHE A 43 -14.18 -4.13 -23.91
CA PHE A 43 -13.08 -4.93 -24.44
C PHE A 43 -13.44 -6.42 -24.57
N GLN A 44 -14.64 -6.85 -24.12
CA GLN A 44 -15.15 -8.24 -24.13
C GLN A 44 -14.12 -9.26 -23.61
N CYS A 45 -13.15 -8.78 -22.84
CA CYS A 45 -12.02 -9.55 -22.35
C CYS A 45 -12.44 -10.07 -20.99
N GLN A 46 -13.00 -11.29 -20.98
CA GLN A 46 -13.62 -11.97 -19.83
C GLN A 46 -12.81 -12.01 -18.51
N LYS A 47 -11.56 -11.52 -18.47
CA LYS A 47 -10.67 -11.56 -17.30
C LYS A 47 -9.69 -10.38 -17.27
N GLN A 48 -10.17 -9.14 -17.28
CA GLN A 48 -9.30 -8.03 -16.90
C GLN A 48 -9.00 -8.12 -15.40
N GLY A 49 -7.73 -8.30 -15.05
CA GLY A 49 -7.30 -8.29 -13.65
C GLY A 49 -7.63 -6.95 -13.00
N ARG A 50 -8.02 -6.96 -11.72
CA ARG A 50 -8.24 -5.71 -10.98
C ARG A 50 -6.95 -4.89 -10.96
N ASN A 51 -7.07 -3.59 -11.13
CA ASN A 51 -5.93 -2.71 -10.95
C ASN A 51 -5.50 -2.77 -9.48
N GLU A 52 -4.20 -2.85 -9.25
CA GLU A 52 -3.60 -2.91 -7.92
C GLU A 52 -2.49 -1.87 -7.85
N PHE A 53 -2.52 -1.04 -6.82
CA PHE A 53 -1.40 -0.17 -6.49
C PHE A 53 -0.71 -0.70 -5.24
N ILE A 54 0.57 -1.05 -5.39
CA ILE A 54 1.34 -1.74 -4.37
C ILE A 54 2.53 -0.86 -4.00
N ILE A 55 2.60 -0.50 -2.72
CA ILE A 55 3.72 0.22 -2.14
C ILE A 55 4.47 -0.78 -1.27
N ARG A 56 5.68 -1.15 -1.67
CA ARG A 56 6.58 -1.98 -0.88
C ARG A 56 7.50 -1.07 -0.07
N LEU A 57 7.37 -1.16 1.25
CA LEU A 57 8.20 -0.42 2.19
C LEU A 57 9.51 -1.15 2.42
N GLN A 58 9.47 -2.44 2.75
CA GLN A 58 10.68 -3.23 3.00
C GLN A 58 10.43 -4.72 2.71
N PRO A 59 11.46 -5.48 2.28
CA PRO A 59 12.74 -5.04 1.75
C PRO A 59 12.60 -4.52 0.32
N TYR A 60 13.54 -3.69 -0.15
CA TYR A 60 13.57 -3.16 -1.53
C TYR A 60 12.37 -2.24 -1.81
N GLU A 61 12.54 -1.00 -1.38
CA GLU A 61 11.59 0.10 -1.53
C GLU A 61 11.21 0.26 -3.01
N ALA A 62 9.95 -0.01 -3.31
CA ALA A 62 9.42 0.04 -4.65
C ALA A 62 7.94 0.39 -4.63
N MET A 63 7.49 1.06 -5.67
CA MET A 63 6.08 1.32 -5.91
C MET A 63 5.75 0.77 -7.28
N TYR A 64 4.72 -0.05 -7.37
CA TYR A 64 4.28 -0.54 -8.67
C TYR A 64 2.77 -0.58 -8.79
N MET A 65 2.30 -0.31 -10.01
CA MET A 65 0.88 -0.30 -10.32
C MET A 65 0.60 -1.33 -11.40
N LYS A 66 -0.24 -2.31 -11.08
CA LYS A 66 -0.75 -3.27 -12.05
C LYS A 66 -1.94 -2.67 -12.76
N LEU A 67 -1.84 -2.56 -14.08
CA LEU A 67 -2.86 -1.98 -14.93
C LEU A 67 -3.10 -2.90 -16.12
N THR A 68 -4.32 -2.85 -16.65
CA THR A 68 -4.61 -3.46 -17.94
C THR A 68 -4.26 -2.49 -19.06
N VAL A 69 -3.36 -2.89 -19.96
CA VAL A 69 -2.93 -2.10 -21.11
C VAL A 69 -3.17 -2.88 -22.40
N LYS A 70 -3.22 -2.18 -23.54
CA LYS A 70 -3.27 -2.85 -24.83
C LYS A 70 -2.00 -3.67 -25.03
N GLN A 71 -2.14 -4.92 -25.47
CA GLN A 71 -0.98 -5.72 -25.86
C GLN A 71 -0.30 -5.07 -27.06
N PRO A 72 1.03 -4.83 -27.01
CA PRO A 72 1.74 -4.29 -28.16
C PRO A 72 1.63 -5.29 -29.33
N GLY A 73 0.95 -4.87 -30.40
CA GLY A 73 0.65 -5.73 -31.53
C GLY A 73 -0.48 -5.20 -32.40
N LEU A 74 -0.76 -5.93 -33.48
CA LEU A 74 -1.86 -5.65 -34.42
C LEU A 74 -3.22 -6.07 -33.85
N GLU A 75 -3.22 -7.01 -32.91
CA GLU A 75 -4.42 -7.50 -32.22
C GLU A 75 -4.96 -6.49 -31.21
N PHE A 76 -6.28 -6.49 -31.01
CA PHE A 76 -6.97 -5.70 -29.98
C PHE A 76 -7.14 -6.49 -28.67
N SER A 77 -6.10 -7.20 -28.25
CA SER A 77 -6.06 -7.88 -26.95
C SER A 77 -5.54 -6.94 -25.86
N THR A 78 -6.04 -7.13 -24.64
CA THR A 78 -5.54 -6.45 -23.45
C THR A 78 -4.71 -7.39 -22.59
N VAL A 79 -3.62 -6.89 -22.02
CA VAL A 79 -2.72 -7.63 -21.13
C VAL A 79 -2.52 -6.87 -19.82
N GLN A 80 -2.35 -7.59 -18.71
CA GLN A 80 -1.96 -6.98 -17.45
C GLN A 80 -0.47 -6.64 -17.48
N SER A 81 -0.15 -5.36 -17.30
CA SER A 81 1.21 -4.84 -17.24
C SER A 81 1.45 -4.14 -15.90
N GLU A 82 2.71 -3.94 -15.56
CA GLU A 82 3.13 -3.35 -14.31
C GLU A 82 3.96 -2.09 -14.61
N LEU A 83 3.56 -0.96 -14.03
CA LEU A 83 4.40 0.23 -13.96
C LEU A 83 5.23 0.12 -12.69
N ASP A 84 6.52 -0.14 -12.81
CA ASP A 84 7.45 -0.27 -11.67
C ASP A 84 8.26 1.01 -11.49
N PHE A 85 8.34 1.47 -10.24
CA PHE A 85 9.28 2.46 -9.76
C PHE A 85 10.07 1.89 -8.58
N SER A 86 11.31 1.48 -8.84
CA SER A 86 12.22 0.97 -7.82
C SER A 86 13.22 2.05 -7.38
N TYR A 87 13.26 2.35 -6.07
CA TYR A 87 14.18 3.35 -5.52
C TYR A 87 15.64 3.01 -5.81
N ARG A 88 15.99 1.72 -5.77
CA ARG A 88 17.36 1.25 -6.02
C ARG A 88 17.82 1.47 -7.46
N GLN A 89 16.91 1.36 -8.41
CA GLN A 89 17.23 1.53 -9.83
C GLN A 89 17.36 3.01 -10.19
N HIS A 90 16.46 3.84 -9.66
CA HIS A 90 16.43 5.27 -9.97
C HIS A 90 17.42 6.12 -9.18
N TYR A 91 17.67 5.81 -7.90
CA TYR A 91 18.57 6.57 -7.03
C TYR A 91 19.82 5.76 -6.69
N GLN A 92 20.66 5.56 -7.70
CA GLN A 92 21.95 4.90 -7.51
C GLN A 92 22.87 5.77 -6.65
N GLY A 93 23.39 5.22 -5.55
CA GLY A 93 24.31 5.91 -4.64
C GLY A 93 23.65 6.72 -3.53
N VAL A 94 22.32 6.78 -3.46
CA VAL A 94 21.61 7.38 -2.32
C VAL A 94 21.31 6.29 -1.29
N THR A 95 21.85 6.44 -0.08
CA THR A 95 21.48 5.61 1.06
C THR A 95 20.21 6.15 1.68
N ILE A 96 19.17 5.33 1.73
CA ILE A 96 17.95 5.66 2.48
C ILE A 96 18.32 5.63 3.96
N SER A 97 18.19 6.77 4.64
CA SER A 97 18.46 6.86 6.08
C SER A 97 17.54 5.93 6.85
N GLU A 98 18.09 5.31 7.89
CA GLU A 98 17.33 4.45 8.79
C GLU A 98 16.27 5.27 9.56
N ALA A 99 15.19 4.60 9.96
CA ALA A 99 14.04 5.27 10.59
C ALA A 99 14.44 6.11 11.83
N TYR A 100 15.40 5.62 12.63
CA TYR A 100 15.86 6.33 13.83
C TYR A 100 16.71 7.57 13.52
N GLU A 101 17.55 7.55 12.48
CA GLU A 101 18.33 8.73 12.08
C GLU A 101 17.40 9.89 11.72
N ARG A 102 16.32 9.56 11.00
CA ARG A 102 15.31 10.53 10.62
C ARG A 102 14.57 11.09 11.84
N LEU A 103 14.12 10.22 12.75
CA LEU A 103 13.40 10.65 13.96
C LEU A 103 14.25 11.53 14.89
N ILE A 104 15.56 11.23 15.01
CA ILE A 104 16.48 12.05 15.80
C ILE A 104 16.65 13.42 15.15
N LEU A 105 16.84 13.45 13.82
CA LEU A 105 16.96 14.71 13.07
C LEU A 105 15.69 15.56 13.21
N ASP A 106 14.52 14.95 13.13
CA ASP A 106 13.24 15.66 13.28
C ASP A 106 13.06 16.21 14.70
N THR A 107 13.49 15.48 15.73
CA THR A 107 13.55 15.97 17.12
C THR A 107 14.42 17.24 17.24
N ILE A 108 15.60 17.23 16.62
CA ILE A 108 16.53 18.38 16.65
C ILE A 108 15.92 19.59 15.91
N ARG A 109 15.17 19.35 14.84
CA ARG A 109 14.47 20.39 14.07
C ARG A 109 13.19 20.88 14.75
N GLY A 110 12.73 20.21 15.81
CA GLY A 110 11.46 20.49 16.47
C GLY A 110 10.24 20.07 15.64
N ASP A 111 10.42 19.20 14.64
CA ASP A 111 9.33 18.68 13.81
C ASP A 111 8.71 17.45 14.48
N GLN A 112 7.42 17.54 14.78
CA GLN A 112 6.66 16.50 15.47
C GLN A 112 5.76 15.67 14.53
N GLN A 113 5.85 15.85 13.20
CA GLN A 113 4.96 15.19 12.25
C GLN A 113 5.05 13.66 12.25
N HIS A 114 6.23 13.10 12.54
CA HIS A 114 6.43 11.64 12.59
C HIS A 114 6.20 11.03 13.98
N PHE A 115 5.77 11.82 14.96
CA PHE A 115 5.51 11.38 16.31
C PHE A 115 4.02 11.19 16.56
N VAL A 116 3.67 10.10 17.23
CA VAL A 116 2.28 9.81 17.61
C VAL A 116 1.80 10.83 18.63
N ARG A 117 0.67 11.47 18.35
CA ARG A 117 0.08 12.45 19.26
C ARG A 117 -0.76 11.77 20.35
N ARG A 118 -0.97 12.47 21.47
CA ARG A 118 -1.71 11.91 22.63
C ARG A 118 -3.18 11.60 22.33
N ASP A 119 -3.79 12.35 21.42
CA ASP A 119 -5.15 12.13 20.91
C ASP A 119 -5.23 10.92 20.00
N GLU A 120 -4.24 10.69 19.13
CA GLU A 120 -4.14 9.48 18.31
C GLU A 120 -3.98 8.22 19.16
N LEU A 121 -3.18 8.28 20.21
CA LEU A 121 -3.00 7.17 21.15
C LEU A 121 -4.29 6.82 21.91
N LYS A 122 -5.14 7.82 22.18
CA LYS A 122 -6.44 7.62 22.84
C LYS A 122 -7.46 6.92 21.95
N VAL A 123 -7.23 6.84 20.63
CA VAL A 123 -8.09 6.05 19.76
C VAL A 123 -7.84 4.57 20.07
N ARG A 124 -8.72 3.99 20.87
CA ARG A 124 -8.64 2.62 21.40
C ARG A 124 -8.96 1.57 20.33
N ILE A 125 -8.28 1.60 19.18
CA ILE A 125 -8.44 0.60 18.11
C ILE A 125 -8.06 -0.79 18.65
N CYS A 126 -7.08 -0.88 19.55
CA CYS A 126 -6.68 -2.17 20.13
C CYS A 126 -7.62 -2.63 21.25
N ASP A 127 -8.12 -1.73 22.11
CA ASP A 127 -8.95 -2.14 23.26
C ASP A 127 -10.41 -2.44 22.90
N MET A 128 -10.89 -1.97 21.74
CA MET A 128 -12.25 -2.27 21.26
C MET A 128 -12.38 -3.70 20.70
N TYR A 129 -11.27 -4.30 20.28
CA TYR A 129 -11.23 -5.69 19.86
C TYR A 129 -10.69 -6.51 21.02
N ALA A 130 -11.61 -7.11 21.79
CA ALA A 130 -11.26 -8.14 22.75
C ALA A 130 -10.37 -9.17 22.04
N TRP A 131 -9.13 -9.28 22.50
CA TRP A 131 -8.25 -10.40 22.17
C TRP A 131 -8.81 -11.63 22.88
N GLU A 132 -9.82 -12.28 22.31
CA GLU A 132 -10.03 -13.69 22.62
C GLU A 132 -8.98 -14.48 21.84
N VAL A 133 -8.00 -14.96 22.62
CA VAL A 133 -7.00 -15.95 22.22
C VAL A 133 -7.69 -17.27 21.94
#